data_AF-A0A1Z4R303-F1
#
_entry.id   AF-A0A1Z4R303-F1
#
_cell.length_a   1.000
_cell.length_b   1.000
_cell.length_c   1.000
_cell.angle_alpha   90.00
_cell.angle_beta   90.00
_cell.angle_gamma   90.00
#
_symmetry.space_group_name_H-M   'P 1'
#
loop_
_entity.id
_entity.type
_entity.pdbx_description
1 polymer ?
#
loop_
_entity_poly.entity_id
_entity_poly.type
_entity_poly.pdbx_seq_one_letter_code
_entity_poly.pdbx_strand_id
1 'polypeptide(L)'
;MITKGLIVRESLLDEQLPQFLKSYVSRCYPHSIDGINNIEIIELNLDNQTVSNVALRLAQQLKPRLYYAHFVNGDTMTIVFPKVVCLLVKGDSESLLRAQALGLTYNISLEQMQFDKMFYEDHPDA
;
A
#
# COMPACT_ATOMS: atom_id res chain seq x y z
N MET A 1 -0.49 -16.37 9.46
CA MET A 1 -1.20 -15.78 8.30
C MET A 1 -0.23 -14.84 7.62
N ILE A 2 -0.22 -14.83 6.29
CA ILE A 2 0.67 -13.99 5.49
C ILE A 2 -0.10 -12.71 5.14
N THR A 3 0.53 -11.57 5.36
CA THR A 3 0.07 -10.27 4.89
C THR A 3 0.69 -10.00 3.52
N LYS A 4 -0.14 -9.66 2.52
CA LYS A 4 0.34 -9.24 1.20
C LYS A 4 0.51 -7.73 1.19
N GLY A 5 1.68 -7.26 0.76
CA GLY A 5 2.00 -5.84 0.62
C GLY A 5 2.19 -5.46 -0.84
N LEU A 6 1.73 -4.28 -1.22
CA LEU A 6 1.92 -3.71 -2.56
C LEU A 6 2.55 -2.33 -2.43
N ILE A 7 3.62 -2.14 -3.19
CA ILE A 7 4.38 -0.88 -3.28
C ILE A 7 4.59 -0.56 -4.74
N VAL A 8 4.30 0.67 -5.13
CA VAL A 8 4.73 1.23 -6.43
C VAL A 8 6.19 1.67 -6.28
N ARG A 9 7.14 1.17 -7.08
CA ARG A 9 8.57 1.54 -6.92
C ARG A 9 8.78 3.04 -7.01
N GLU A 10 8.08 3.69 -7.93
CA GLU A 10 8.13 5.13 -8.20
C GLU A 10 7.66 5.96 -7.00
N SER A 11 6.94 5.35 -6.05
CA SER A 11 6.53 5.98 -4.80
C SER A 11 7.68 6.14 -3.80
N LEU A 12 8.80 5.44 -3.97
CA LEU A 12 9.94 5.48 -3.04
C LEU A 12 10.80 6.71 -3.31
N LEU A 13 11.34 7.35 -2.25
CA LEU A 13 12.10 8.61 -2.34
C LEU A 13 13.22 8.58 -3.39
N ASP A 14 13.98 7.49 -3.43
CA ASP A 14 15.09 7.29 -4.37
C ASP A 14 14.78 6.22 -5.43
N GLU A 15 13.51 5.80 -5.54
CA GLU A 15 13.06 4.71 -6.44
C GLU A 15 13.79 3.37 -6.20
N GLN A 16 14.45 3.25 -5.05
CA GLN A 16 15.15 2.06 -4.60
C GLN A 16 14.40 1.41 -3.46
N LEU A 17 14.21 0.10 -3.55
CA LEU A 17 13.63 -0.68 -2.46
C LEU A 17 14.57 -0.64 -1.24
N PRO A 18 14.10 -0.13 -0.09
CA PRO A 18 14.87 -0.12 1.15
C PRO A 18 15.39 -1.51 1.53
N GLN A 19 16.62 -1.58 2.04
CA GLN A 19 17.27 -2.85 2.37
C GLN A 19 16.44 -3.74 3.31
N PHE A 20 15.69 -3.13 4.24
CA PHE A 20 14.84 -3.85 5.19
C PHE A 20 13.62 -4.52 4.56
N LEU A 21 13.29 -4.20 3.30
CA LEU A 21 12.18 -4.79 2.58
C LEU A 21 12.59 -5.95 1.67
N LYS A 22 13.88 -6.05 1.31
CA LYS A 22 14.37 -7.01 0.31
C LYS A 22 14.04 -8.47 0.66
N SER A 23 14.09 -8.83 1.94
CA SER A 23 13.77 -10.19 2.40
C SER A 23 12.28 -10.54 2.31
N TYR A 24 11.40 -9.55 2.16
CA TYR A 24 9.96 -9.76 2.06
C TYR A 24 9.47 -9.77 0.62
N VAL A 25 10.32 -9.45 -0.37
CA VAL A 25 9.91 -9.39 -1.78
C VAL A 25 9.49 -10.76 -2.28
N SER A 26 8.25 -10.84 -2.74
CA SER A 26 7.68 -12.01 -3.40
C SER A 26 7.89 -11.93 -4.91
N ARG A 27 7.53 -10.80 -5.52
CA ARG A 27 7.68 -10.55 -6.96
C ARG A 27 7.76 -9.06 -7.27
N CYS A 28 8.36 -8.74 -8.42
CA CYS A 28 8.29 -7.41 -9.03
C CYS A 28 7.79 -7.55 -10.46
N TYR A 29 6.89 -6.68 -10.90
CA TYR A 29 6.37 -6.72 -12.26
C TYR A 29 5.90 -5.35 -12.75
N PRO A 30 5.98 -5.07 -14.06
CA PRO A 30 5.42 -3.86 -14.63
C PRO A 30 3.88 -3.91 -14.57
N HIS A 31 3.27 -2.77 -14.25
CA HIS A 31 1.81 -2.60 -14.26
C HIS A 31 1.45 -1.29 -14.95
N SER A 32 0.38 -1.30 -15.72
CA SER A 32 -0.08 -0.11 -16.44
C SER A 32 -1.22 0.55 -15.66
N ILE A 33 -0.97 1.76 -15.15
CA ILE A 33 -2.03 2.61 -14.60
C ILE A 33 -2.59 3.44 -15.77
N ASP A 34 -3.91 3.37 -15.94
CA ASP A 34 -4.67 4.08 -16.98
C ASP A 34 -4.22 3.81 -18.42
N GLY A 35 -3.54 2.68 -18.67
CA GLY A 35 -3.11 2.26 -20.01
C GLY A 35 -1.96 3.08 -20.60
N ILE A 36 -1.36 4.00 -19.83
CA ILE A 36 -0.33 4.94 -20.33
C ILE A 36 0.94 4.86 -19.48
N ASN A 37 0.81 4.84 -18.16
CA ASN A 37 1.97 4.89 -17.27
C ASN A 37 2.35 3.48 -16.82
N ASN A 38 3.49 3.00 -17.30
CA ASN A 38 4.10 1.77 -16.78
C ASN A 38 4.82 2.12 -15.48
N ILE A 39 4.31 1.59 -14.38
CA ILE A 39 4.95 1.61 -13.08
C ILE A 39 5.48 0.22 -12.74
N GLU A 40 6.42 0.11 -11.81
CA GLU A 40 6.80 -1.19 -11.25
C GLU A 40 6.09 -1.46 -9.93
N ILE A 41 5.35 -2.55 -9.88
CA ILE A 41 4.76 -3.06 -8.63
C ILE A 41 5.77 -3.99 -7.96
N ILE A 42 6.00 -3.75 -6.67
CA ILE A 42 6.75 -4.62 -5.77
C ILE A 42 5.77 -5.25 -4.80
N GLU A 43 5.65 -6.56 -4.86
CA GLU A 43 4.86 -7.33 -3.91
C GLU A 43 5.71 -7.88 -2.78
N LEU A 44 5.15 -7.79 -1.57
CA LEU A 44 5.77 -8.25 -0.35
C LEU A 44 4.90 -9.31 0.34
N ASN A 45 5.53 -10.31 0.94
CA ASN A 45 4.90 -11.25 1.87
C ASN A 45 5.50 -11.03 3.26
N LEU A 46 4.64 -10.71 4.24
CA LEU A 46 5.06 -10.43 5.61
C LEU A 46 4.28 -11.27 6.61
N ASP A 47 4.91 -11.53 7.76
CA ASP A 47 4.19 -12.03 8.92
C ASP A 47 3.40 -10.90 9.57
N ASN A 48 2.17 -11.17 10.01
CA ASN A 48 1.26 -10.18 10.62
C ASN A 48 1.91 -9.39 11.77
N GLN A 49 2.82 -10.01 12.53
CA GLN A 49 3.53 -9.37 13.65
C GLN A 49 4.51 -8.27 13.20
N THR A 50 4.94 -8.28 11.94
CA THR A 50 5.96 -7.37 11.40
C THR A 50 5.37 -6.17 10.66
N VAL A 51 4.10 -6.25 10.26
CA VAL A 51 3.43 -5.28 9.38
C VAL A 51 3.50 -3.87 9.94
N SER A 52 3.16 -3.66 11.21
CA SER A 52 3.17 -2.31 11.80
C SER A 52 4.56 -1.67 11.79
N ASN A 53 5.59 -2.44 12.13
CA ASN A 53 6.98 -1.96 12.12
C ASN A 53 7.46 -1.65 10.71
N VAL A 54 7.09 -2.49 9.74
CA VAL A 54 7.43 -2.28 8.33
C VAL A 54 6.70 -1.06 7.77
N ALA A 55 5.41 -0.91 8.03
CA ALA A 55 4.59 0.20 7.58
C ALA A 55 5.12 1.56 8.09
N LEU A 56 5.46 1.64 9.38
CA LEU A 56 6.03 2.86 9.96
C LEU A 56 7.37 3.24 9.33
N ARG A 57 8.23 2.26 9.06
CA ARG A 57 9.51 2.50 8.37
C ARG A 57 9.30 2.89 6.91
N LEU A 58 8.38 2.23 6.22
CA LEU A 58 8.03 2.53 4.83
C LEU A 58 7.44 3.95 4.70
N ALA A 59 6.62 4.40 5.64
CA ALA A 59 6.07 5.76 5.66
C ALA A 59 7.17 6.85 5.63
N GLN A 60 8.38 6.53 6.10
CA GLN A 60 9.53 7.44 6.06
C GLN A 60 10.26 7.43 4.70
N GLN A 61 9.94 6.50 3.81
CA GLN A 61 10.63 6.24 2.54
C GLN A 61 9.76 6.56 1.31
N LEU A 62 8.52 7.01 1.51
CA LEU A 62 7.61 7.40 0.44
C LEU A 62 7.80 8.87 0.04
N LYS A 63 7.70 9.14 -1.26
CA LYS A 63 7.59 10.49 -1.85
C LYS A 63 6.35 11.19 -1.31
N PRO A 64 6.39 12.52 -1.11
CA PRO A 64 5.40 13.24 -0.30
C PRO A 64 4.00 13.37 -0.90
N ARG A 65 3.76 13.00 -2.16
CA ARG A 65 2.46 13.17 -2.84
C ARG A 65 2.22 12.06 -3.87
N LEU A 66 0.96 11.89 -4.25
CA LEU A 66 0.45 11.03 -5.33
C LEU A 66 0.52 9.51 -5.11
N TYR A 67 1.22 9.06 -4.06
CA TYR A 67 1.43 7.64 -3.83
C TYR A 67 1.10 7.21 -2.41
N TYR A 68 0.68 5.96 -2.31
CA TYR A 68 0.56 5.20 -1.07
C TYR A 68 1.06 3.77 -1.33
N ALA A 69 1.30 3.05 -0.25
CA ALA A 69 1.45 1.60 -0.26
C ALA A 69 0.41 0.99 0.67
N HIS A 70 0.13 -0.30 0.54
CA HIS A 70 -0.81 -0.97 1.44
C HIS A 70 -0.40 -2.40 1.73
N PHE A 71 -0.87 -2.88 2.87
CA PHE A 71 -0.70 -4.24 3.34
C PHE A 71 -2.06 -4.81 3.71
N VAL A 72 -2.49 -5.88 3.07
CA VAL A 72 -3.79 -6.50 3.30
C VAL A 72 -3.59 -7.84 4.01
N ASN A 73 -4.40 -8.08 5.03
CA ASN A 73 -4.45 -9.32 5.80
C ASN A 73 -5.88 -9.58 6.25
N GLY A 74 -6.58 -10.46 5.51
CA GLY A 74 -7.98 -10.79 5.77
C GLY A 74 -8.86 -9.54 5.71
N ASP A 75 -9.53 -9.23 6.82
CA ASP A 75 -10.45 -8.09 6.92
C ASP A 75 -9.76 -6.77 7.31
N THR A 76 -8.43 -6.72 7.32
CA THR A 76 -7.67 -5.53 7.69
C THR A 76 -6.71 -5.11 6.58
N MET A 77 -6.62 -3.80 6.35
CA MET A 77 -5.67 -3.18 5.45
C MET A 77 -4.91 -2.08 6.18
N THR A 78 -3.59 -2.15 6.20
CA THR A 78 -2.72 -1.07 6.66
C THR A 78 -2.30 -0.24 5.46
N ILE A 79 -2.77 1.00 5.38
CA ILE A 79 -2.42 1.93 4.31
C ILE A 79 -1.30 2.83 4.80
N VAL A 80 -0.29 3.00 3.96
CA VAL A 80 0.93 3.74 4.25
C VAL A 80 1.00 4.95 3.34
N PHE A 81 0.84 6.11 3.96
CA PHE A 81 1.08 7.41 3.35
C PHE A 81 2.44 7.96 3.81
N PRO A 82 2.96 9.02 3.17
CA PRO A 82 4.16 9.69 3.66
C PRO A 82 3.96 10.19 5.10
N LYS A 83 4.78 9.67 6.02
CA LYS A 83 4.77 9.95 7.47
C LYS A 83 3.51 9.52 8.25
N VAL A 84 2.53 8.88 7.62
CA VAL A 84 1.27 8.48 8.26
C VAL A 84 0.92 7.05 7.89
N VAL A 85 0.46 6.28 8.87
CA VAL A 85 -0.08 4.93 8.67
C VAL A 85 -1.49 4.92 9.22
N CYS A 86 -2.45 4.39 8.47
CA CYS A 86 -3.81 4.19 8.94
C CYS A 86 -4.28 2.75 8.74
N LEU A 87 -5.21 2.34 9.58
CA LEU A 87 -5.86 1.03 9.53
C LEU A 87 -7.25 1.19 8.93
N LEU A 88 -7.53 0.39 7.92
CA LEU A 88 -8.83 0.22 7.29
C LEU A 88 -9.35 -1.17 7.63
N VAL A 89 -10.61 -1.26 8.04
CA VAL A 89 -11.30 -2.52 8.33
C VAL A 89 -12.36 -2.76 7.27
N LYS A 90 -12.42 -3.98 6.75
CA LYS A 90 -13.38 -4.36 5.70
C LYS A 90 -14.82 -4.14 6.18
N GLY A 91 -15.58 -3.37 5.41
CA GLY A 91 -16.98 -3.03 5.73
C GLY A 91 -17.15 -1.89 6.75
N ASP A 92 -16.08 -1.33 7.31
CA ASP A 92 -16.13 -0.15 8.18
C ASP A 92 -16.02 1.13 7.35
N SER A 93 -17.18 1.75 7.09
CA SER A 93 -17.29 2.99 6.32
C SER A 93 -16.57 4.18 6.97
N GLU A 94 -16.46 4.23 8.30
CA GLU A 94 -15.77 5.32 8.98
C GLU A 94 -14.26 5.21 8.75
N SER A 95 -13.69 4.02 8.85
CA SER A 95 -12.27 3.80 8.55
C SER A 95 -11.95 4.09 7.08
N LEU A 96 -12.86 3.74 6.14
CA LEU A 96 -12.72 4.05 4.72
C LEU A 96 -12.70 5.56 4.47
N LEU A 97 -13.68 6.28 5.01
CA LEU A 97 -13.77 7.75 4.87
C LEU A 97 -12.53 8.45 5.44
N ARG A 98 -12.01 7.99 6.60
CA ARG A 98 -10.78 8.52 7.19
C ARG A 98 -9.56 8.27 6.31
N ALA A 99 -9.42 7.06 5.77
CA ALA A 99 -8.31 6.73 4.88
C ALA A 99 -8.33 7.56 3.58
N GLN A 100 -9.52 7.73 2.98
CA GLN A 100 -9.70 8.57 1.80
C GLN A 100 -9.43 10.05 2.09
N ALA A 101 -9.92 10.57 3.22
CA ALA A 101 -9.65 11.93 3.65
C ALA A 101 -8.15 12.20 3.82
N LEU A 102 -7.40 11.23 4.38
CA LEU A 102 -5.94 11.31 4.44
C LEU A 102 -5.31 11.32 3.05
N GLY A 103 -5.69 10.39 2.17
CA GLY A 103 -5.10 10.34 0.82
C GLY A 103 -5.37 11.58 -0.03
N LEU A 104 -6.50 12.26 0.16
CA LEU A 104 -6.77 13.56 -0.46
C LEU A 104 -5.72 14.62 -0.07
N THR A 105 -5.21 14.61 1.17
CA THR A 105 -4.14 15.54 1.60
C THR A 105 -2.81 15.31 0.87
N TYR A 106 -2.65 14.12 0.27
CA TYR A 106 -1.49 13.73 -0.54
C TYR A 106 -1.76 13.85 -2.04
N ASN A 107 -2.86 14.49 -2.45
CA ASN A 107 -3.31 14.63 -3.85
C ASN A 107 -3.61 13.31 -4.57
N ILE A 108 -4.04 12.28 -3.83
CA ILE A 108 -4.52 11.03 -4.43
C ILE A 108 -6.03 11.19 -4.68
N SER A 109 -6.52 10.88 -5.88
CA SER A 109 -7.94 11.04 -6.19
C SER A 109 -8.79 9.93 -5.57
N LEU A 110 -10.09 10.20 -5.37
CA LEU A 110 -11.03 9.17 -4.90
C LEU A 110 -11.12 7.99 -5.89
N GLU A 111 -10.97 8.24 -7.21
CA GLU A 111 -10.95 7.15 -8.19
C GLU A 111 -9.75 6.23 -8.02
N GLN A 112 -8.62 6.72 -7.50
CA GLN A 112 -7.43 5.92 -7.20
C GLN A 112 -7.50 5.23 -5.83
N MET A 113 -8.35 5.71 -4.92
CA MET A 113 -8.51 5.19 -3.56
C MET A 113 -9.70 4.21 -3.44
N GLN A 114 -9.77 3.24 -4.34
CA GLN A 114 -10.74 2.15 -4.33
C GLN A 114 -10.35 1.04 -3.33
N PHE A 115 -10.05 1.45 -2.08
CA PHE A 115 -9.52 0.56 -1.05
C PHE A 115 -10.47 -0.59 -0.70
N ASP A 116 -11.78 -0.38 -0.83
CA ASP A 116 -12.81 -1.39 -0.64
C ASP A 116 -12.69 -2.54 -1.66
N LYS A 117 -12.38 -2.23 -2.92
CA LYS A 117 -12.18 -3.23 -3.98
C LYS A 117 -10.86 -3.98 -3.83
N MET A 118 -9.82 -3.31 -3.33
CA MET A 118 -8.49 -3.89 -3.13
C MET A 118 -8.49 -5.07 -2.14
N PHE A 119 -9.45 -5.15 -1.20
CA PHE A 119 -9.64 -6.33 -0.37
C PHE A 119 -9.99 -7.62 -1.15
N TYR A 120 -10.43 -7.50 -2.40
CA TYR A 120 -10.80 -8.64 -3.25
C TYR A 120 -9.78 -8.84 -4.38
N GLU A 121 -9.31 -7.75 -4.98
CA GLU A 121 -8.40 -7.80 -6.13
C GLU A 121 -6.96 -8.17 -5.71
N ASP A 122 -6.48 -7.61 -4.61
CA ASP A 122 -5.12 -7.87 -4.10
C ASP A 122 -5.07 -9.08 -3.13
N HIS A 123 -6.22 -9.74 -2.98
CA HIS A 123 -6.46 -10.91 -2.14
C HIS A 123 -7.28 -11.97 -2.90
N PRO A 124 -6.72 -12.59 -3.96
CA PRO A 124 -7.44 -13.59 -4.75
C PRO A 124 -7.64 -14.95 -4.03
N ASP A 125 -7.04 -15.15 -2.85
CA ASP A 125 -6.99 -16.45 -2.16
C ASP A 125 -7.82 -16.51 -0.85
N ALA A 126 -8.79 -15.62 -0.67
CA ALA A 126 -9.74 -15.65 0.46
C ALA A 126 -11.05 -16.37 0.09
#